data_AF-A0A0V0RFT3-F1
#
_entry.id   AF-A0A0V0RFT3-F1
#
_cell.length_a   1.000
_cell.length_b   1.000
_cell.length_c   1.000
_cell.angle_alpha   90.00
_cell.angle_beta   90.00
_cell.angle_gamma   90.00
#
_symmetry.space_group_name_H-M   'P 1'
#
loop_
_entity.id
_entity.type
_entity.pdbx_description
1 polymer ?
#
loop_
_entity_poly.entity_id
_entity_poly.type
_entity_poly.pdbx_seq_one_letter_code
_entity_poly.pdbx_strand_id
1 'polypeptide(L)'
;MFPLQLVNCSWMSLYIPKLDATCVLTAKEIHPEVVLHIKQAYCSMESCVADCFRLLPSCNLIKYSPFAKVCNLYYENATGHILQPIDQIGQSMHLLLHSCHEDISSIPAGIIVQSVYDMDNSASIHTPSTHKNCDFLRLPFVENFHAQRIHLIVTSSLKRCIAFCEAPTHTSCNSVLFSAQEGTCLLLSRDRNLPLLGGIIPTLQTSALFFIILRCYDDFDFPHAYSIPKFEEIAPAVYSIFNRTVSLYPVHFYATKAGIRIGLWETVNETYCIMICIDKLLADYCDGYFFSYDEKTCLTFSIRKKYALRNSPLNRRIIHFSDDGMLINIVNDLRMLPLKHSNHFTTEEYVSLFQFKEICTVHHSVSNVIPWINLVQQYANISFLNDCISICRFIRYFGLCQGIAYSKESKVCFIAVLGNYDDEVFLNEGYHFLTLHSCSTDRENERADNDQPELHVLPILDEVCQVELYKPLFLTGWSVIIEIRNIATLQECLTNCAAVMRTLKCSAIYFLHKSCFLLERMTHMQNYFTRERASVFAELLFCEPNI
;
A
#
# COMPACT_ATOMS: atom_id res chain seq x y z
N MET A 1 -0.69 -37.67 -4.83
CA MET A 1 -2.08 -37.49 -5.31
C MET A 1 -2.92 -37.21 -4.08
N PHE A 2 -2.99 -35.95 -3.66
CA PHE A 2 -3.77 -35.53 -2.49
C PHE A 2 -5.23 -35.35 -2.93
N PRO A 3 -6.20 -35.81 -2.13
CA PRO A 3 -7.61 -35.67 -2.47
C PRO A 3 -8.00 -34.18 -2.42
N LEU A 4 -8.46 -33.65 -3.55
CA LEU A 4 -9.12 -32.35 -3.64
C LEU A 4 -10.43 -32.43 -2.84
N GLN A 5 -10.39 -32.02 -1.57
CA GLN A 5 -11.62 -31.70 -0.82
C GLN A 5 -12.19 -30.41 -1.41
N LEU A 6 -13.47 -30.45 -1.80
CA LEU A 6 -14.25 -29.28 -2.22
C LEU A 6 -14.24 -28.22 -1.11
N VAL A 7 -13.52 -27.13 -1.33
CA VAL A 7 -13.47 -25.98 -0.41
C VAL A 7 -14.69 -25.09 -0.67
N ASN A 8 -15.33 -24.65 0.42
CA ASN A 8 -16.47 -23.73 0.39
C ASN A 8 -16.02 -22.34 -0.13
N CYS A 9 -16.77 -21.73 -1.06
CA CYS A 9 -16.43 -20.47 -1.73
C CYS A 9 -16.24 -19.24 -0.80
N SER A 10 -16.50 -19.38 0.51
CA SER A 10 -16.43 -18.30 1.49
C SER A 10 -15.06 -18.12 2.17
N TRP A 11 -14.09 -19.00 1.90
CA TRP A 11 -12.76 -18.95 2.51
C TRP A 11 -11.78 -18.16 1.62
N MET A 12 -10.97 -17.33 2.24
CA MET A 12 -10.00 -16.43 1.61
C MET A 12 -8.65 -16.57 2.29
N SER A 13 -7.56 -16.39 1.54
CA SER A 13 -6.21 -16.28 2.09
C SER A 13 -5.56 -14.96 1.69
N LEU A 14 -4.87 -14.30 2.64
CA LEU A 14 -4.11 -13.06 2.42
C LEU A 14 -2.74 -13.18 3.07
N TYR A 15 -1.67 -12.89 2.32
CA TYR A 15 -0.33 -12.77 2.90
C TYR A 15 -0.15 -11.42 3.57
N ILE A 16 0.35 -11.43 4.81
CA ILE A 16 0.53 -10.27 5.67
C ILE A 16 2.04 -9.99 5.85
N PRO A 17 2.60 -9.00 5.12
CA PRO A 17 4.03 -8.73 5.14
C PRO A 17 4.61 -8.40 6.52
N LYS A 18 3.85 -7.69 7.36
CA LYS A 18 4.25 -7.34 8.75
C LYS A 18 4.35 -8.54 9.69
N LEU A 19 3.78 -9.69 9.32
CA LEU A 19 3.81 -10.92 10.10
C LEU A 19 4.66 -12.02 9.46
N ASP A 20 5.07 -11.86 8.20
CA ASP A 20 5.62 -12.96 7.37
C ASP A 20 4.76 -14.23 7.44
N ALA A 21 3.44 -14.04 7.35
CA ALA A 21 2.46 -15.13 7.50
C ALA A 21 1.29 -14.94 6.53
N THR A 22 0.72 -16.07 6.11
CA THR A 22 -0.53 -16.09 5.34
C THR A 22 -1.70 -16.36 6.27
N CYS A 23 -2.66 -15.45 6.30
CA CYS A 23 -3.85 -15.53 7.13
C CYS A 23 -5.06 -16.04 6.34
N VAL A 24 -5.84 -16.91 6.98
CA VAL A 24 -7.09 -17.45 6.48
C VAL A 24 -8.24 -16.64 7.08
N LEU A 25 -9.10 -16.14 6.19
CA LEU A 25 -10.24 -15.29 6.48
C LEU A 25 -11.50 -15.96 5.95
N THR A 26 -12.63 -15.79 6.63
CA THR A 26 -13.94 -16.20 6.12
C THR A 26 -14.93 -15.05 6.21
N ALA A 27 -15.84 -14.95 5.23
CA ALA A 27 -16.92 -13.98 5.33
C ALA A 27 -17.82 -14.30 6.54
N LYS A 28 -18.08 -13.30 7.39
CA LYS A 28 -18.97 -13.45 8.55
C LYS A 28 -19.65 -12.13 8.88
N GLU A 29 -20.97 -12.16 9.01
CA GLU A 29 -21.76 -11.01 9.42
C GLU A 29 -21.40 -10.54 10.84
N ILE A 30 -21.45 -9.21 11.03
CA ILE A 30 -21.18 -8.55 12.31
C ILE A 30 -22.49 -7.98 12.80
N HIS A 31 -23.03 -8.57 13.87
CA HIS A 31 -24.25 -8.10 14.51
C HIS A 31 -23.87 -7.21 15.70
N PRO A 32 -24.14 -5.88 15.66
CA PRO A 32 -23.73 -4.93 16.70
C PRO A 32 -24.17 -5.30 18.12
N GLU A 33 -25.25 -6.09 18.25
CA GLU A 33 -25.84 -6.48 19.52
C GLU A 33 -25.03 -7.54 20.29
N VAL A 34 -24.17 -8.31 19.60
CA VAL A 34 -23.46 -9.47 20.18
C VAL A 34 -21.93 -9.39 20.04
N VAL A 35 -21.43 -8.33 19.40
CA VAL A 35 -19.99 -8.11 19.21
C VAL A 35 -19.50 -6.96 20.09
N LEU A 36 -18.26 -7.08 20.56
CA LEU A 36 -17.56 -6.01 21.27
C LEU A 36 -16.66 -5.27 20.28
N HIS A 37 -16.91 -3.97 20.06
CA HIS A 37 -15.98 -3.11 19.33
C HIS A 37 -14.71 -2.87 20.14
N ILE A 38 -13.57 -3.02 19.50
CA ILE A 38 -12.25 -2.89 20.14
C ILE A 38 -11.57 -1.59 19.72
N LYS A 39 -11.44 -1.39 18.41
CA LYS A 39 -10.63 -0.32 17.83
C LYS A 39 -11.09 -0.01 16.40
N GLN A 40 -11.11 1.28 16.06
CA GLN A 40 -11.11 1.76 14.68
C GLN A 40 -9.70 2.23 14.30
N ALA A 41 -9.24 1.91 13.10
CA ALA A 41 -7.97 2.34 12.52
C ALA A 41 -8.14 2.69 11.03
N TYR A 42 -7.25 3.53 10.52
CA TYR A 42 -7.18 3.85 9.09
C TYR A 42 -5.92 3.25 8.50
N CYS A 43 -6.05 2.11 7.82
CA CYS A 43 -4.91 1.32 7.36
C CYS A 43 -5.27 0.43 6.16
N SER A 44 -4.29 -0.27 5.59
CA SER A 44 -4.53 -1.31 4.60
C SER A 44 -5.29 -2.52 5.18
N MET A 45 -5.78 -3.40 4.30
CA MET A 45 -6.35 -4.68 4.70
C MET A 45 -5.28 -5.54 5.41
N GLU A 46 -4.05 -5.59 4.88
CA GLU A 46 -2.97 -6.36 5.49
C GLU A 46 -2.65 -5.87 6.91
N SER A 47 -2.58 -4.55 7.11
CA SER A 47 -2.38 -3.96 8.43
C SER A 47 -3.55 -4.19 9.37
N CYS A 48 -4.78 -4.12 8.85
CA CYS A 48 -5.99 -4.39 9.63
C CYS A 48 -6.00 -5.83 10.19
N VAL A 49 -5.65 -6.81 9.35
CA VAL A 49 -5.51 -8.21 9.75
C VAL A 49 -4.36 -8.39 10.73
N ALA A 50 -3.21 -7.73 10.50
CA ALA A 50 -2.07 -7.78 11.40
C ALA A 50 -2.40 -7.25 12.81
N ASP A 51 -3.14 -6.14 12.89
CA ASP A 51 -3.58 -5.56 14.16
C ASP A 51 -4.55 -6.49 14.90
N CYS A 52 -5.51 -7.10 14.20
CA CYS A 52 -6.41 -8.08 14.84
C CYS A 52 -5.63 -9.31 15.33
N PHE A 53 -4.72 -9.84 14.53
CA PHE A 53 -3.90 -11.00 14.90
C PHE A 53 -3.08 -10.73 16.17
N ARG A 54 -2.47 -9.54 16.29
CA ARG A 54 -1.71 -9.13 17.48
C ARG A 54 -2.57 -9.00 18.75
N LEU A 55 -3.88 -8.83 18.60
CA LEU A 55 -4.83 -8.70 19.69
C LEU A 55 -5.48 -10.03 20.08
N LEU A 56 -5.17 -11.14 19.40
CA LEU A 56 -5.69 -12.46 19.75
C LEU A 56 -5.38 -12.84 21.22
N PRO A 57 -6.31 -13.51 21.92
CA PRO A 57 -7.62 -13.98 21.47
C PRO A 57 -8.72 -12.89 21.51
N SER A 58 -8.37 -11.66 21.87
CA SER A 58 -9.31 -10.55 22.11
C SER A 58 -9.81 -9.90 20.83
N CYS A 59 -9.38 -10.32 19.64
CA CYS A 59 -9.93 -9.90 18.34
C CYS A 59 -10.08 -11.13 17.45
N ASN A 60 -11.24 -11.32 16.85
CA ASN A 60 -11.48 -12.38 15.86
C ASN A 60 -12.30 -11.91 14.66
N LEU A 61 -12.89 -10.72 14.70
CA LEU A 61 -13.75 -10.17 13.66
C LEU A 61 -13.20 -8.83 13.15
N ILE A 62 -13.32 -8.62 11.85
CA ILE A 62 -12.81 -7.46 11.12
C ILE A 62 -13.92 -6.93 10.22
N LYS A 63 -14.26 -5.64 10.33
CA LYS A 63 -14.99 -4.90 9.30
C LYS A 63 -13.99 -3.99 8.60
N TYR A 64 -13.74 -4.24 7.32
CA TYR A 64 -12.83 -3.44 6.53
C TYR A 64 -13.54 -2.78 5.36
N SER A 65 -13.43 -1.47 5.24
CA SER A 65 -14.02 -0.68 4.14
C SER A 65 -12.92 -0.29 3.15
N PRO A 66 -12.79 -0.96 1.98
CA PRO A 66 -11.67 -0.73 1.06
C PRO A 66 -11.51 0.72 0.60
N PHE A 67 -12.60 1.41 0.27
CA PHE A 67 -12.57 2.82 -0.18
C PHE A 67 -12.23 3.82 0.90
N ALA A 68 -12.52 3.51 2.16
CA ALA A 68 -12.23 4.40 3.27
C ALA A 68 -10.96 4.00 4.02
N LYS A 69 -10.38 2.81 3.74
CA LYS A 69 -9.29 2.17 4.49
C LYS A 69 -9.62 2.12 5.98
N VAL A 70 -10.91 2.05 6.29
CA VAL A 70 -11.40 2.00 7.66
C VAL A 70 -11.41 0.55 8.08
N CYS A 71 -10.65 0.26 9.12
CA CYS A 71 -10.56 -1.03 9.78
C CYS A 71 -11.24 -0.91 11.15
N ASN A 72 -12.28 -1.69 11.36
CA ASN A 72 -12.93 -1.84 12.65
C ASN A 72 -12.72 -3.26 13.15
N LEU A 73 -12.17 -3.37 14.37
CA LEU A 73 -11.83 -4.63 15.02
C LEU A 73 -12.86 -4.97 16.08
N TYR A 74 -13.28 -6.23 16.10
CA TYR A 74 -14.31 -6.73 17.00
C TYR A 74 -13.92 -8.07 17.64
N TYR A 75 -14.56 -8.34 18.76
CA TYR A 75 -14.54 -9.61 19.44
C TYR A 75 -15.94 -10.20 19.54
N GLU A 76 -16.06 -11.49 19.25
CA GLU A 76 -17.26 -12.28 19.49
C GLU A 76 -16.92 -13.60 20.18
N ASN A 77 -17.66 -13.90 21.26
CA ASN A 77 -17.42 -15.07 22.10
C ASN A 77 -17.98 -16.39 21.48
N ALA A 78 -18.90 -16.30 20.51
CA ALA A 78 -19.67 -17.43 20.00
C ALA A 78 -19.23 -17.90 18.60
N THR A 79 -18.89 -19.18 18.49
CA THR A 79 -18.67 -19.95 17.26
C THR A 79 -19.99 -20.32 16.56
N GLY A 80 -20.86 -19.34 16.34
CA GLY A 80 -22.00 -19.53 15.43
C GLY A 80 -21.48 -19.72 14.01
N HIS A 81 -21.44 -20.96 13.52
CA HIS A 81 -21.23 -21.25 12.10
C HIS A 81 -22.52 -20.90 11.35
N ILE A 82 -22.65 -19.64 10.90
CA ILE A 82 -23.67 -19.29 9.92
C ILE A 82 -23.14 -19.73 8.56
N LEU A 83 -23.68 -20.83 8.06
CA LEU A 83 -23.36 -21.49 6.78
C LEU A 83 -24.07 -20.84 5.58
N GLN A 84 -24.46 -19.56 5.68
CA GLN A 84 -25.01 -18.84 4.55
C GLN A 84 -23.96 -17.87 4.01
N PRO A 85 -23.58 -17.99 2.71
CA PRO A 85 -22.73 -17.01 2.07
C PRO A 85 -23.55 -15.73 1.95
N ILE A 86 -23.23 -14.74 2.78
CA ILE A 86 -23.75 -13.39 2.62
C ILE A 86 -22.55 -12.55 2.19
N ASP A 87 -22.55 -12.28 0.89
CA ASP A 87 -21.58 -11.43 0.23
C ASP A 87 -21.77 -9.99 0.74
N GLN A 88 -20.78 -9.45 1.44
CA GLN A 88 -20.57 -8.01 1.71
C GLN A 88 -21.80 -7.26 2.26
N ILE A 89 -21.83 -6.98 3.56
CA ILE A 89 -22.88 -6.13 4.15
C ILE A 89 -22.47 -4.67 3.92
N GLY A 90 -22.94 -4.09 2.80
CA GLY A 90 -22.65 -2.71 2.42
C GLY A 90 -21.36 -2.52 1.65
N GLN A 91 -20.70 -1.38 1.84
CA GLN A 91 -19.38 -1.10 1.26
C GLN A 91 -18.22 -1.73 2.06
N SER A 92 -18.51 -2.52 3.08
CA SER A 92 -17.50 -3.08 3.96
C SER A 92 -17.46 -4.61 3.86
N MET A 93 -16.25 -5.17 3.87
CA MET A 93 -16.02 -6.60 4.00
C MET A 93 -16.08 -6.96 5.48
N HIS A 94 -16.94 -7.90 5.85
CA HIS A 94 -17.03 -8.42 7.21
C HIS A 94 -16.36 -9.80 7.24
N LEU A 95 -15.27 -9.92 7.99
CA LEU A 95 -14.34 -11.03 7.93
C LEU A 95 -14.09 -11.59 9.33
N LEU A 96 -14.09 -12.90 9.45
CA LEU A 96 -13.59 -13.64 10.60
C LEU A 96 -12.14 -14.03 10.34
N LEU A 97 -11.26 -13.71 11.28
CA LEU A 97 -9.88 -14.18 11.28
C LEU A 97 -9.83 -15.60 11.86
N HIS A 98 -9.55 -16.58 10.99
CA HIS A 98 -9.53 -17.99 11.40
C HIS A 98 -8.16 -18.41 11.94
N SER A 99 -7.10 -18.23 11.17
CA SER A 99 -5.73 -18.61 11.53
C SER A 99 -4.70 -17.89 10.65
N CYS A 100 -3.45 -17.80 11.12
CA CYS A 100 -2.31 -17.34 10.31
C CYS A 100 -1.17 -18.34 10.39
N HIS A 101 -0.51 -18.56 9.26
CA HIS A 101 0.48 -19.62 9.07
C HIS A 101 1.72 -19.08 8.37
N GLU A 102 2.90 -19.33 8.93
CA GLU A 102 4.18 -18.99 8.31
C GLU A 102 4.46 -19.89 7.08
N ASP A 103 4.16 -21.18 7.19
CA ASP A 103 4.36 -22.15 6.11
C ASP A 103 3.08 -22.33 5.28
N ILE A 104 3.18 -22.08 3.98
CA ILE A 104 2.10 -22.29 3.00
C ILE A 104 1.61 -23.74 2.98
N SER A 105 2.46 -24.72 3.32
CA SER A 105 2.09 -26.14 3.37
C SER A 105 1.06 -26.44 4.46
N SER A 106 0.99 -25.58 5.49
CA SER A 106 0.04 -25.70 6.60
C SER A 106 -1.28 -24.98 6.36
N ILE A 107 -1.42 -24.28 5.23
CA ILE A 107 -2.69 -23.68 4.81
C ILE A 107 -3.59 -24.80 4.27
N PRO A 108 -4.85 -24.90 4.73
CA PRO A 108 -5.81 -25.87 4.19
C PRO A 108 -5.84 -25.78 2.67
N ALA A 109 -5.44 -26.86 1.99
CA ALA A 109 -5.21 -26.85 0.56
C ALA A 109 -6.50 -26.59 -0.22
N GLY A 110 -6.56 -25.46 -0.95
CA GLY A 110 -7.59 -25.21 -1.96
C GLY A 110 -7.86 -23.75 -2.34
N ILE A 111 -6.98 -22.80 -2.03
CA ILE A 111 -7.29 -21.36 -2.17
C ILE A 111 -6.07 -20.64 -2.72
N ILE A 112 -5.56 -21.10 -3.87
CA ILE A 112 -4.32 -20.56 -4.41
C ILE A 112 -4.39 -20.53 -5.95
N VAL A 113 -4.40 -19.33 -6.53
CA VAL A 113 -4.61 -19.10 -7.98
C VAL A 113 -3.29 -19.25 -8.74
N GLN A 114 -3.33 -19.82 -9.94
CA GLN A 114 -2.14 -19.99 -10.78
C GLN A 114 -1.76 -18.66 -11.46
N SER A 115 -0.52 -18.23 -11.27
CA SER A 115 0.07 -17.00 -11.82
C SER A 115 0.93 -17.34 -13.02
N VAL A 116 0.84 -16.51 -14.05
CA VAL A 116 1.62 -16.65 -15.28
C VAL A 116 3.02 -16.04 -15.10
N TYR A 117 4.05 -16.70 -15.62
CA TYR A 117 5.39 -16.11 -15.72
C TYR A 117 5.38 -15.05 -16.82
N ASP A 118 5.73 -13.81 -16.46
CA ASP A 118 6.00 -12.77 -17.45
C ASP A 118 7.50 -12.78 -17.83
N MET A 119 7.79 -12.61 -19.12
CA MET A 119 9.13 -12.78 -19.70
C MET A 119 10.00 -11.52 -19.54
N ASP A 120 9.41 -10.34 -19.40
CA ASP A 120 10.12 -9.05 -19.26
C ASP A 120 10.22 -8.57 -17.80
N ASN A 121 10.62 -9.47 -16.90
CA ASN A 121 10.64 -9.22 -15.45
C ASN A 121 11.98 -8.76 -14.87
N SER A 122 12.94 -8.35 -15.71
CA SER A 122 14.28 -7.95 -15.27
C SER A 122 14.54 -6.46 -15.41
N ALA A 123 15.27 -5.90 -14.44
CA ALA A 123 15.70 -4.50 -14.46
C ALA A 123 16.93 -4.27 -13.58
N SER A 124 17.53 -3.10 -13.73
CA SER A 124 18.64 -2.64 -12.89
C SER A 124 18.22 -1.47 -12.01
N ILE A 125 18.67 -1.46 -10.75
CA ILE A 125 18.42 -0.35 -9.81
C ILE A 125 19.75 0.16 -9.23
N HIS A 126 19.85 1.47 -9.10
CA HIS A 126 20.93 2.12 -8.36
C HIS A 126 20.59 2.19 -6.85
N THR A 127 21.57 1.81 -6.03
CA THR A 127 21.47 1.74 -4.56
C THR A 127 22.48 2.71 -3.92
N PRO A 128 22.06 3.96 -3.63
CA PRO A 128 22.98 4.99 -3.15
C PRO A 128 23.58 4.65 -1.78
N SER A 129 22.84 3.97 -0.89
CA SER A 129 23.37 3.45 0.40
C SER A 129 24.67 2.65 0.27
N THR A 130 24.85 1.97 -0.87
CA THR A 130 25.96 1.04 -1.10
C THR A 130 26.81 1.39 -2.31
N HIS A 131 26.52 2.50 -3.00
CA HIS A 131 27.14 2.89 -4.28
C HIS A 131 27.27 1.72 -5.26
N LYS A 132 26.14 1.07 -5.53
CA LYS A 132 26.06 -0.07 -6.43
C LYS A 132 24.89 0.05 -7.39
N ASN A 133 25.11 -0.39 -8.62
CA ASN A 133 24.06 -0.77 -9.54
C ASN A 133 23.87 -2.28 -9.44
N CYS A 134 22.63 -2.71 -9.34
CA CYS A 134 22.32 -4.12 -9.19
C CYS A 134 21.26 -4.54 -10.21
N ASP A 135 21.40 -5.76 -10.71
CA ASP A 135 20.47 -6.37 -11.66
C ASP A 135 19.58 -7.37 -10.94
N PHE A 136 18.27 -7.32 -11.20
CA PHE A 136 17.26 -8.13 -10.53
C PHE A 136 16.32 -8.80 -11.51
N LEU A 137 15.64 -9.83 -11.00
CA LEU A 137 14.54 -10.49 -11.65
C LEU A 137 13.34 -10.55 -10.70
N ARG A 138 12.20 -10.02 -11.10
CA ARG A 138 10.92 -10.23 -10.42
C ARG A 138 10.43 -11.63 -10.70
N LEU A 139 10.07 -12.37 -9.65
CA LEU A 139 9.44 -13.67 -9.79
C LEU A 139 8.02 -13.64 -9.21
N PRO A 140 7.15 -14.58 -9.60
CA PRO A 140 5.87 -14.77 -8.94
C PRO A 140 6.03 -14.88 -7.43
N PHE A 141 5.07 -14.32 -6.69
CA PHE A 141 5.09 -14.29 -5.22
C PHE A 141 5.39 -15.67 -4.63
N VAL A 142 4.78 -16.75 -5.15
CA VAL A 142 4.96 -18.13 -4.65
C VAL A 142 6.41 -18.59 -4.55
N GLU A 143 7.30 -18.06 -5.40
CA GLU A 143 8.69 -18.49 -5.44
C GLU A 143 9.44 -18.11 -4.16
N ASN A 144 8.89 -17.19 -3.36
CA ASN A 144 9.46 -16.83 -2.06
C ASN A 144 9.44 -18.02 -1.07
N PHE A 145 8.49 -18.96 -1.15
CA PHE A 145 8.34 -20.03 -0.14
C PHE A 145 9.48 -21.04 -0.13
N HIS A 146 10.28 -21.10 -1.20
CA HIS A 146 11.50 -21.90 -1.28
C HIS A 146 12.74 -21.19 -0.76
N ALA A 147 12.63 -19.90 -0.42
CA ALA A 147 13.74 -19.14 0.12
C ALA A 147 13.81 -19.28 1.65
N GLN A 148 15.02 -19.37 2.19
CA GLN A 148 15.26 -19.26 3.62
C GLN A 148 15.09 -17.80 4.05
N ARG A 149 14.33 -17.59 5.13
CA ARG A 149 14.14 -16.27 5.76
C ARG A 149 15.40 -15.88 6.54
N ILE A 150 15.91 -14.67 6.30
CA ILE A 150 17.11 -14.16 6.98
C ILE A 150 16.72 -13.10 8.02
N HIS A 151 16.08 -12.02 7.58
CA HIS A 151 15.78 -10.88 8.44
C HIS A 151 14.69 -10.00 7.84
N LEU A 152 13.78 -9.48 8.68
CA LEU A 152 12.75 -8.53 8.28
C LEU A 152 13.19 -7.11 8.67
N ILE A 153 13.20 -6.19 7.73
CA ILE A 153 13.50 -4.77 7.94
C ILE A 153 12.30 -3.89 7.56
N VAL A 154 12.20 -2.73 8.21
CA VAL A 154 11.16 -1.73 7.92
C VAL A 154 11.71 -0.75 6.89
N THR A 155 11.13 -0.74 5.69
CA THR A 155 11.46 0.19 4.61
C THR A 155 10.36 0.18 3.56
N SER A 156 9.96 1.36 3.09
CA SER A 156 9.15 1.54 1.89
C SER A 156 9.99 1.77 0.62
N SER A 157 11.33 1.79 0.74
CA SER A 157 12.26 1.93 -0.38
C SER A 157 12.80 0.57 -0.82
N LEU A 158 12.54 0.20 -2.07
CA LEU A 158 13.11 -0.98 -2.71
C LEU A 158 14.64 -0.87 -2.85
N LYS A 159 15.16 0.34 -3.14
CA LYS A 159 16.61 0.63 -3.21
C LYS A 159 17.29 0.25 -1.90
N ARG A 160 16.70 0.72 -0.79
CA ARG A 160 17.17 0.41 0.56
C ARG A 160 17.03 -1.06 0.92
N CYS A 161 15.89 -1.67 0.58
CA CYS A 161 15.66 -3.11 0.77
C CYS A 161 16.78 -3.96 0.14
N ILE A 162 17.12 -3.65 -1.10
CA ILE A 162 18.20 -4.28 -1.84
C ILE A 162 19.58 -3.98 -1.23
N ALA A 163 19.85 -2.73 -0.84
CA ALA A 163 21.12 -2.35 -0.22
C ALA A 163 21.39 -3.14 1.07
N PHE A 164 20.36 -3.39 1.89
CA PHE A 164 20.47 -4.24 3.07
C PHE A 164 20.68 -5.72 2.73
N CYS A 165 20.09 -6.24 1.64
CA CYS A 165 20.39 -7.59 1.18
C CYS A 165 21.84 -7.73 0.68
N GLU A 166 22.38 -6.69 0.03
CA GLU A 166 23.79 -6.65 -0.38
C GLU A 166 24.75 -6.49 0.81
N ALA A 167 24.25 -5.98 1.94
CA ALA A 167 25.10 -5.62 3.05
C ALA A 167 25.92 -6.83 3.56
N PRO A 168 27.18 -6.61 3.98
CA PRO A 168 28.04 -7.68 4.51
C PRO A 168 27.47 -8.40 5.75
N THR A 169 26.51 -7.79 6.44
CA THR A 169 25.79 -8.42 7.56
C THR A 169 24.92 -9.59 7.14
N HIS A 170 24.55 -9.68 5.86
CA HIS A 170 23.63 -10.68 5.31
C HIS A 170 24.23 -11.40 4.10
N THR A 171 25.43 -11.98 4.24
CA THR A 171 26.21 -12.59 3.14
C THR A 171 25.49 -13.69 2.34
N SER A 172 24.47 -14.35 2.93
CA SER A 172 23.67 -15.37 2.24
C SER A 172 22.48 -14.79 1.48
N CYS A 173 22.18 -13.51 1.64
CA CYS A 173 21.03 -12.87 1.01
C CYS A 173 21.25 -12.73 -0.49
N ASN A 174 20.26 -13.15 -1.26
CA ASN A 174 20.28 -13.06 -2.72
C ASN A 174 18.89 -12.81 -3.31
N SER A 175 17.90 -12.57 -2.46
CA SER A 175 16.53 -12.27 -2.85
C SER A 175 15.83 -11.48 -1.74
N VAL A 176 14.78 -10.76 -2.09
CA VAL A 176 13.98 -9.95 -1.16
C VAL A 176 12.50 -10.09 -1.45
N LEU A 177 11.70 -10.09 -0.40
CA LEU A 177 10.24 -9.98 -0.48
C LEU A 177 9.83 -8.62 0.10
N PHE A 178 9.37 -7.72 -0.76
CA PHE A 178 9.22 -6.30 -0.47
C PHE A 178 7.76 -5.86 -0.61
N SER A 179 7.24 -5.11 0.37
CA SER A 179 5.97 -4.39 0.27
C SER A 179 6.19 -2.93 0.61
N ALA A 180 6.03 -2.06 -0.40
CA ALA A 180 6.10 -0.61 -0.20
C ALA A 180 4.90 -0.10 0.63
N GLN A 181 3.74 -0.72 0.44
CA GLN A 181 2.49 -0.38 1.13
C GLN A 181 2.58 -0.64 2.63
N GLU A 182 3.14 -1.78 3.03
CA GLU A 182 3.32 -2.15 4.43
C GLU A 182 4.64 -1.63 5.02
N GLY A 183 5.50 -1.05 4.19
CA GLY A 183 6.83 -0.57 4.58
C GLY A 183 7.74 -1.70 5.08
N THR A 184 7.68 -2.88 4.46
CA THR A 184 8.43 -4.06 4.90
C THR A 184 9.31 -4.63 3.79
N CYS A 185 10.49 -5.11 4.17
CA CYS A 185 11.38 -5.87 3.31
C CYS A 185 11.93 -7.08 4.07
N LEU A 186 11.59 -8.28 3.60
CA LEU A 186 12.12 -9.53 4.11
C LEU A 186 13.30 -9.97 3.25
N LEU A 187 14.47 -10.09 3.89
CA LEU A 187 15.71 -10.56 3.29
C LEU A 187 15.69 -12.08 3.22
N LEU A 188 16.00 -12.63 2.04
CA LEU A 188 15.81 -14.04 1.72
C LEU A 188 17.07 -14.64 1.07
N SER A 189 17.35 -15.91 1.36
CA SER A 189 18.36 -16.72 0.67
C SER A 189 17.68 -17.83 -0.11
N ARG A 190 17.84 -17.86 -1.43
CA ARG A 190 17.27 -18.89 -2.30
C ARG A 190 18.37 -19.65 -3.04
N ASP A 191 18.27 -20.97 -3.09
CA ASP A 191 19.10 -21.78 -3.99
C ASP A 191 18.68 -21.54 -5.45
N ARG A 192 19.65 -21.15 -6.29
CA ARG A 192 19.44 -20.84 -7.71
C ARG A 192 19.12 -22.08 -8.55
N ASN A 193 19.40 -23.29 -8.03
CA ASN A 193 19.16 -24.55 -8.74
C ASN A 193 17.76 -25.14 -8.50
N LEU A 194 16.93 -24.51 -7.66
CA LEU A 194 15.59 -25.02 -7.36
C LEU A 194 14.63 -24.82 -8.55
N PRO A 195 13.84 -25.85 -8.90
CA PRO A 195 12.81 -25.72 -9.91
C PRO A 195 11.77 -24.68 -9.47
N LEU A 196 11.18 -23.99 -10.44
CA LEU A 196 10.13 -23.02 -10.22
C LEU A 196 8.80 -23.76 -9.94
N LEU A 197 8.09 -23.36 -8.89
CA LEU A 197 6.85 -24.02 -8.41
C LEU A 197 5.67 -23.84 -9.36
N GLY A 198 5.72 -22.82 -10.21
CA GLY A 198 4.56 -22.50 -11.05
C GLY A 198 3.47 -21.81 -10.23
N GLY A 199 3.71 -20.54 -9.91
CA GLY A 199 2.71 -19.49 -9.82
C GLY A 199 1.57 -19.55 -8.79
N ILE A 200 1.60 -20.33 -7.72
CA ILE A 200 0.42 -20.44 -6.85
C ILE A 200 0.36 -19.25 -5.83
N ILE A 201 -0.55 -18.26 -6.00
CA ILE A 201 -0.72 -17.07 -5.11
C ILE A 201 -1.97 -17.10 -4.19
N PRO A 202 -1.97 -16.44 -3.00
CA PRO A 202 -3.16 -16.29 -2.15
C PRO A 202 -4.38 -15.74 -2.93
N THR A 203 -5.60 -16.11 -2.56
CA THR A 203 -6.81 -15.62 -3.26
C THR A 203 -7.00 -14.12 -3.18
N LEU A 204 -6.63 -13.50 -2.07
CA LEU A 204 -6.57 -12.05 -1.97
C LEU A 204 -5.17 -11.60 -2.36
N GLN A 205 -5.12 -10.65 -3.29
CA GLN A 205 -3.86 -10.13 -3.78
C GLN A 205 -3.10 -9.40 -2.67
N THR A 206 -1.82 -9.74 -2.50
CA THR A 206 -0.93 -9.09 -1.54
C THR A 206 -0.15 -7.96 -2.21
N SER A 207 0.14 -6.90 -1.46
CA SER A 207 1.06 -5.85 -1.87
C SER A 207 2.53 -6.30 -2.01
N ALA A 208 2.90 -7.48 -1.50
CA ALA A 208 4.27 -7.97 -1.53
C ALA A 208 4.76 -8.41 -2.93
N LEU A 209 6.01 -8.07 -3.24
CA LEU A 209 6.72 -8.35 -4.47
C LEU A 209 8.00 -9.14 -4.18
N PHE A 210 8.22 -10.23 -4.92
CA PHE A 210 9.41 -11.06 -4.75
C PHE A 210 10.45 -10.78 -5.85
N PHE A 211 11.68 -10.46 -5.44
CA PHE A 211 12.79 -10.14 -6.34
C PHE A 211 14.01 -11.01 -6.02
N ILE A 212 14.67 -11.49 -7.06
CA ILE A 212 15.99 -12.14 -6.98
C ILE A 212 17.06 -11.15 -7.42
N ILE A 213 18.15 -11.08 -6.65
CA ILE A 213 19.36 -10.32 -6.99
C ILE A 213 20.26 -11.20 -7.86
N LEU A 214 20.50 -10.78 -9.10
CA LEU A 214 21.33 -11.52 -10.03
C LEU A 214 22.82 -11.21 -9.79
N ARG A 215 23.16 -9.92 -9.80
CA ARG A 215 24.51 -9.38 -9.57
C ARG A 215 24.45 -7.91 -9.18
N CYS A 216 25.49 -7.43 -8.50
CA CYS A 216 25.70 -6.02 -8.18
C CYS A 216 27.12 -5.61 -8.56
N TYR A 217 27.29 -4.39 -9.07
CA TYR A 217 28.57 -3.79 -9.43
C TYR A 217 28.63 -2.35 -8.95
N ASP A 218 29.84 -1.86 -8.68
CA ASP A 218 30.02 -0.49 -8.19
C ASP A 218 29.57 0.52 -9.26
N ASP A 219 28.93 1.60 -8.82
CA ASP A 219 28.44 2.66 -9.71
C ASP A 219 29.48 3.76 -9.98
N PHE A 220 30.71 3.59 -9.51
CA PHE A 220 31.79 4.52 -9.71
C PHE A 220 33.00 3.78 -10.28
N ASP A 221 33.69 4.44 -11.21
CA ASP A 221 34.95 3.92 -11.72
C ASP A 221 36.09 4.34 -10.80
N PHE A 222 37.07 3.45 -10.66
CA PHE A 222 38.32 3.80 -9.99
C PHE A 222 39.11 4.72 -10.93
N PRO A 223 39.39 5.98 -10.54
CA PRO A 223 40.10 6.88 -11.44
C PRO A 223 41.52 6.36 -11.69
N HIS A 224 41.84 6.01 -12.94
CA HIS A 224 43.15 5.42 -13.28
C HIS A 224 44.35 6.32 -12.94
N ALA A 225 44.14 7.63 -12.76
CA ALA A 225 45.17 8.61 -12.42
C ALA A 225 45.42 8.78 -10.91
N TYR A 226 44.53 8.32 -10.02
CA TYR A 226 44.63 8.56 -8.59
C TYR A 226 44.92 7.27 -7.83
N SER A 227 46.12 7.17 -7.23
CA SER A 227 46.37 6.16 -6.19
C SER A 227 45.51 6.47 -4.97
N ILE A 228 45.05 5.43 -4.25
CA ILE A 228 44.40 5.59 -2.94
C ILE A 228 45.23 6.59 -2.12
N PRO A 229 44.63 7.70 -1.66
CA PRO A 229 45.39 8.75 -0.99
C PRO A 229 45.99 8.19 0.30
N LYS A 230 47.16 8.71 0.68
CA LYS A 230 47.72 8.43 2.00
C LYS A 230 46.88 9.19 3.01
N PHE A 231 46.02 8.49 3.73
CA PHE A 231 45.11 9.12 4.68
C PHE A 231 45.80 9.94 5.78
N GLU A 232 47.07 9.63 6.10
CA GLU A 232 47.88 10.39 7.06
C GLU A 232 48.24 11.82 6.59
N GLU A 233 48.24 12.07 5.28
CA GLU A 233 48.58 13.38 4.68
C GLU A 233 47.33 14.29 4.58
N ILE A 234 46.15 13.78 4.93
CA ILE A 234 44.88 14.51 4.86
C ILE A 234 44.65 15.26 6.16
N ALA A 235 44.29 16.55 6.06
CA ALA A 235 43.95 17.37 7.22
C ALA A 235 42.64 16.88 7.87
N PRO A 236 42.64 16.47 9.15
CA PRO A 236 41.43 16.00 9.79
C PRO A 236 40.56 17.16 10.29
N ALA A 237 39.24 16.96 10.22
CA ALA A 237 38.27 17.75 10.96
C ALA A 237 38.08 17.14 12.36
N VAL A 238 38.28 17.94 13.41
CA VAL A 238 38.19 17.47 14.80
C VAL A 238 36.81 17.77 15.37
N TYR A 239 36.13 16.72 15.82
CA TYR A 239 34.82 16.79 16.46
C TYR A 239 34.93 16.38 17.93
N SER A 240 34.14 17.04 18.78
CA SER A 240 33.91 16.60 20.15
C SER A 240 32.51 16.03 20.25
N ILE A 241 32.40 14.73 20.51
CA ILE A 241 31.13 14.00 20.62
C ILE A 241 31.15 13.28 21.97
N PHE A 242 30.21 13.62 22.87
CA PHE A 242 30.07 13.04 24.22
C PHE A 242 31.39 12.91 24.99
N ASN A 243 32.17 13.99 25.10
CA ASN A 243 33.48 14.04 25.78
C ASN A 243 34.57 13.13 25.17
N ARG A 244 34.38 12.62 23.94
CA ARG A 244 35.43 11.98 23.13
C ARG A 244 35.82 12.89 21.97
N THR A 245 37.11 12.98 21.72
CA THR A 245 37.66 13.66 20.54
C THR A 245 37.76 12.66 19.40
N VAL A 246 37.18 13.03 18.25
CA VAL A 246 37.15 12.23 17.03
C VAL A 246 37.78 13.06 15.91
N SER A 247 38.74 12.49 15.21
CA SER A 247 39.36 13.12 14.03
C SER A 247 38.84 12.44 12.77
N LEU A 248 38.06 13.18 11.99
CA LEU A 248 37.49 12.73 10.72
C LEU A 248 38.39 13.13 9.57
N TYR A 249 38.76 12.16 8.74
CA TYR A 249 39.60 12.36 7.56
C TYR A 249 38.70 12.29 6.32
N PRO A 250 38.31 13.44 5.72
CA PRO A 250 37.39 13.46 4.59
C PRO A 250 38.07 12.98 3.31
N VAL A 251 37.45 12.03 2.61
CA VAL A 251 37.93 11.47 1.34
C VAL A 251 36.77 11.14 0.43
N HIS A 252 36.98 11.18 -0.88
CA HIS A 252 35.99 10.69 -1.83
C HIS A 252 35.73 9.18 -1.70
N PHE A 253 34.51 8.76 -2.03
CA PHE A 253 34.01 7.41 -1.86
C PHE A 253 34.83 6.35 -2.61
N TYR A 254 35.47 6.67 -3.74
CA TYR A 254 36.33 5.71 -4.46
C TYR A 254 37.45 5.12 -3.58
N ALA A 255 37.88 5.85 -2.54
CA ALA A 255 38.92 5.39 -1.61
C ALA A 255 38.46 4.23 -0.73
N THR A 256 37.16 3.88 -0.72
CA THR A 256 36.62 2.68 -0.05
C THR A 256 37.22 1.37 -0.57
N LYS A 257 37.84 1.36 -1.77
CA LYS A 257 38.67 0.23 -2.27
C LYS A 257 39.83 -0.12 -1.33
N ALA A 258 40.23 0.81 -0.45
CA ALA A 258 41.21 0.59 0.61
C ALA A 258 40.68 -0.29 1.76
N GLY A 259 39.36 -0.40 1.89
CA GLY A 259 38.68 -1.03 3.00
C GLY A 259 37.88 -2.27 2.63
N ILE A 260 37.23 -2.82 3.65
CA ILE A 260 36.27 -3.92 3.60
C ILE A 260 34.99 -3.37 4.24
N ARG A 261 33.86 -3.47 3.56
CA ARG A 261 32.55 -3.11 4.13
C ARG A 261 32.27 -4.07 5.30
N ILE A 262 31.88 -3.55 6.46
CA ILE A 262 31.59 -4.38 7.64
C ILE A 262 30.09 -4.43 7.98
N GLY A 263 29.33 -3.39 7.63
CA GLY A 263 27.89 -3.39 7.84
C GLY A 263 27.21 -2.13 7.33
N LEU A 264 25.92 -2.27 7.04
CA LEU A 264 25.01 -1.18 6.67
C LEU A 264 23.99 -1.01 7.78
N TRP A 265 23.77 0.24 8.21
CA TRP A 265 22.94 0.55 9.37
C TRP A 265 21.90 1.61 9.05
N GLU A 266 20.74 1.48 9.66
CA GLU A 266 19.74 2.54 9.72
C GLU A 266 20.18 3.64 10.68
N THR A 267 20.12 4.90 10.24
CA THR A 267 20.48 6.05 11.07
C THR A 267 19.57 7.23 10.79
N VAL A 268 19.51 8.20 11.71
CA VAL A 268 18.68 9.40 11.52
C VAL A 268 19.48 10.53 10.86
N ASN A 269 20.79 10.58 11.15
CA ASN A 269 21.72 11.58 10.63
C ASN A 269 23.17 11.07 10.71
N GLU A 270 24.09 11.85 10.15
CA GLU A 270 25.52 11.54 10.14
C GLU A 270 26.13 11.43 11.55
N THR A 271 25.67 12.23 12.52
CA THR A 271 26.15 12.15 13.91
C THR A 271 25.92 10.77 14.51
N TYR A 272 24.75 10.17 14.29
CA TYR A 272 24.48 8.79 14.71
C TYR A 272 25.33 7.77 13.94
N CYS A 273 25.64 8.01 12.68
CA CYS A 273 26.57 7.15 11.92
C CYS A 273 27.99 7.16 12.53
N ILE A 274 28.48 8.34 12.93
CA ILE A 274 29.74 8.49 13.66
C ILE A 274 29.67 7.71 14.99
N MET A 275 28.55 7.80 15.71
CA MET A 275 28.36 7.06 16.96
C MET A 275 28.42 5.54 16.77
N ILE A 276 27.81 5.00 15.72
CA ILE A 276 27.89 3.57 15.38
C ILE A 276 29.35 3.15 15.19
N CYS A 277 30.14 3.97 14.50
CA CYS A 277 31.56 3.67 14.27
C CYS A 277 32.43 3.79 15.54
N ILE A 278 32.00 4.57 16.54
CA ILE A 278 32.71 4.74 17.83
C ILE A 278 32.20 3.75 18.89
N ASP A 279 31.05 3.13 18.69
CA ASP A 279 30.42 2.23 19.65
C ASP A 279 31.37 1.10 20.04
N LYS A 280 31.39 0.74 21.32
CA LYS A 280 32.37 -0.23 21.86
C LYS A 280 32.30 -1.60 21.18
N LEU A 281 31.16 -1.99 20.63
CA LEU A 281 30.99 -3.28 19.94
C LEU A 281 31.61 -3.30 18.54
N LEU A 282 31.71 -2.13 17.89
CA LEU A 282 32.25 -1.96 16.54
C LEU A 282 33.60 -1.21 16.52
N ALA A 283 34.00 -0.60 17.64
CA ALA A 283 35.12 0.32 17.74
C ALA A 283 36.46 -0.28 17.32
N ASP A 284 36.65 -1.60 17.48
CA ASP A 284 37.87 -2.30 17.08
C ASP A 284 37.90 -2.66 15.58
N TYR A 285 36.78 -2.49 14.87
CA TYR A 285 36.60 -2.90 13.48
C TYR A 285 36.19 -1.76 12.54
N CYS A 286 35.65 -0.64 13.06
CA CYS A 286 35.24 0.50 12.24
C CYS A 286 36.34 1.56 12.14
N ASP A 287 36.93 1.67 10.96
CA ASP A 287 38.00 2.63 10.64
C ASP A 287 37.50 3.74 9.69
N GLY A 288 36.32 3.58 9.09
CA GLY A 288 35.69 4.59 8.27
C GLY A 288 34.20 4.37 8.07
N TYR A 289 33.50 5.40 7.62
CA TYR A 289 32.08 5.35 7.31
C TYR A 289 31.74 6.20 6.08
N PHE A 290 30.60 5.89 5.47
CA PHE A 290 29.89 6.69 4.49
C PHE A 290 28.45 6.87 4.97
N PHE A 291 27.91 8.08 4.88
CA PHE A 291 26.53 8.37 5.22
C PHE A 291 25.75 8.78 3.96
N SER A 292 24.72 8.01 3.60
CA SER A 292 23.82 8.38 2.52
C SER A 292 22.75 9.32 3.05
N TYR A 293 22.77 10.58 2.60
CA TYR A 293 21.79 11.59 3.00
C TYR A 293 20.37 11.25 2.51
N ASP A 294 20.24 10.78 1.27
CA ASP A 294 18.96 10.46 0.65
C ASP A 294 18.26 9.29 1.35
N GLU A 295 19.00 8.23 1.67
CA GLU A 295 18.42 7.02 2.27
C GLU A 295 18.57 6.96 3.79
N LYS A 296 19.29 7.91 4.41
CA LYS A 296 19.62 7.93 5.85
C LYS A 296 20.20 6.60 6.34
N THR A 297 21.23 6.15 5.63
CA THR A 297 21.95 4.92 5.97
C THR A 297 23.42 5.19 6.24
N CYS A 298 24.02 4.34 7.07
CA CYS A 298 25.41 4.42 7.47
C CYS A 298 26.13 3.14 7.02
N LEU A 299 27.01 3.24 6.03
CA LEU A 299 27.86 2.15 5.59
C LEU A 299 29.21 2.25 6.30
N THR A 300 29.59 1.20 7.00
CA THR A 300 30.81 1.16 7.83
C THR A 300 31.89 0.30 7.18
N PHE A 301 33.15 0.63 7.45
CA PHE A 301 34.32 0.01 6.83
C PHE A 301 35.42 -0.31 7.83
N SER A 302 36.09 -1.43 7.63
CA SER A 302 37.41 -1.72 8.19
C SER A 302 38.48 -1.45 7.13
N ILE A 303 39.51 -0.68 7.47
CA ILE A 303 40.53 -0.28 6.50
C ILE A 303 41.67 -1.30 6.53
N ARG A 304 42.11 -1.77 5.36
CA ARG A 304 43.20 -2.74 5.28
C ARG A 304 44.46 -2.16 5.92
N LYS A 305 45.21 -2.96 6.68
CA LYS A 305 46.40 -2.55 7.43
C LYS A 305 47.40 -1.67 6.66
N LYS A 306 47.57 -1.89 5.35
CA LYS A 306 48.46 -1.08 4.49
C LYS A 306 48.03 0.39 4.32
N TYR A 307 46.78 0.71 4.60
CA TYR A 307 46.22 2.06 4.52
C TYR A 307 45.72 2.56 5.88
N ALA A 308 45.74 1.73 6.93
CA ALA A 308 45.12 2.07 8.20
C ALA A 308 45.83 3.24 8.90
N LEU A 309 45.04 4.15 9.46
CA LEU A 309 45.56 5.22 10.31
C LEU A 309 46.04 4.64 11.64
N ARG A 310 47.11 5.20 12.20
CA ARG A 310 47.62 4.76 13.52
C ARG A 310 46.59 5.08 14.62
N ASN A 311 46.02 4.04 15.23
CA ASN A 311 45.03 4.18 16.31
C ASN A 311 45.64 4.89 17.53
N SER A 312 44.88 5.84 18.10
CA SER A 312 45.19 6.49 19.37
C SER A 312 44.07 6.21 20.37
N PRO A 313 44.38 5.76 21.61
CA PRO A 313 43.37 5.49 22.62
C PRO A 313 42.65 6.74 23.14
N LEU A 314 43.23 7.93 22.90
CA LEU A 314 42.68 9.23 23.35
C LEU A 314 41.92 9.98 22.24
N ASN A 315 42.19 9.67 20.96
CA ASN A 315 41.61 10.37 19.82
C ASN A 315 41.28 9.34 18.74
N ARG A 316 39.98 9.07 18.53
CA ARG A 316 39.55 8.09 17.51
C ARG A 316 39.72 8.73 16.14
N ARG A 317 40.55 8.11 15.30
CA ARG A 317 40.73 8.51 13.90
C ARG A 317 39.78 7.67 13.05
N ILE A 318 38.98 8.33 12.22
CA ILE A 318 37.96 7.71 11.37
C ILE A 318 38.03 8.36 9.99
N ILE A 319 37.96 7.56 8.94
CA ILE A 319 37.86 8.06 7.57
C ILE A 319 36.40 8.35 7.25
N HIS A 320 36.12 9.57 6.85
CA HIS A 320 34.80 9.96 6.36
C HIS A 320 34.81 9.92 4.83
N PHE A 321 34.05 8.99 4.26
CA PHE A 321 33.86 8.90 2.82
C PHE A 321 32.66 9.76 2.40
N SER A 322 32.83 10.55 1.34
CA SER A 322 31.77 11.35 0.70
C SER A 322 31.77 11.13 -0.81
N ASP A 323 30.60 11.20 -1.43
CA ASP A 323 30.40 11.15 -2.88
C ASP A 323 30.30 12.54 -3.53
N ASP A 324 30.46 13.62 -2.75
CA ASP A 324 30.43 14.99 -3.22
C ASP A 324 31.45 15.24 -4.35
N GLY A 325 30.96 15.75 -5.49
CA GLY A 325 31.78 16.05 -6.65
C GLY A 325 32.36 14.82 -7.37
N MET A 326 31.95 13.59 -6.99
CA MET A 326 32.32 12.36 -7.68
C MET A 326 31.43 12.13 -8.91
N LEU A 327 32.00 11.57 -9.98
CA LEU A 327 31.22 11.06 -11.10
C LEU A 327 30.63 9.70 -10.72
N ILE A 328 29.30 9.63 -10.65
CA ILE A 328 28.55 8.40 -10.35
C ILE A 328 27.79 7.98 -11.62
N ASN A 329 28.03 6.75 -12.05
CA ASN A 329 27.37 6.11 -13.18
C ASN A 329 26.04 5.50 -12.73
N ILE A 330 25.00 6.33 -12.61
CA ILE A 330 23.66 5.89 -12.20
C ILE A 330 22.96 5.22 -13.39
N VAL A 331 22.50 3.98 -13.20
CA VAL A 331 21.68 3.29 -14.20
C VAL A 331 20.23 3.76 -14.11
N ASN A 332 19.71 4.29 -15.22
CA ASN A 332 18.31 4.64 -15.39
C ASN A 332 17.61 3.61 -16.28
N ASP A 333 17.11 2.53 -15.66
CA ASP A 333 16.39 1.47 -16.36
C ASP A 333 14.88 1.73 -16.32
N LEU A 334 14.29 2.10 -17.47
CA LEU A 334 12.86 2.39 -17.59
C LEU A 334 11.96 1.21 -17.23
N ARG A 335 12.48 -0.04 -17.25
CA ARG A 335 11.73 -1.23 -16.83
C ARG A 335 11.48 -1.28 -15.33
N MET A 336 12.21 -0.48 -14.54
CA MET A 336 11.94 -0.34 -13.11
C MET A 336 10.56 0.26 -12.83
N LEU A 337 10.07 1.13 -13.70
CA LEU A 337 8.77 1.79 -13.54
C LEU A 337 7.63 0.77 -13.52
N PRO A 338 7.41 -0.06 -14.57
CA PRO A 338 6.35 -1.06 -14.52
C PRO A 338 6.60 -2.13 -13.44
N LEU A 339 7.84 -2.43 -13.06
CA LEU A 339 8.13 -3.43 -12.03
C LEU A 339 7.77 -2.95 -10.61
N LYS A 340 8.15 -1.72 -10.24
CA LYS A 340 7.74 -1.10 -8.97
C LYS A 340 6.22 -0.96 -8.88
N HIS A 341 5.60 -0.59 -9.99
CA HIS A 341 4.16 -0.35 -10.08
C HIS A 341 3.36 -1.56 -10.54
N SER A 342 4.00 -2.74 -10.64
CA SER A 342 3.32 -3.98 -11.06
C SER A 342 2.24 -4.42 -10.08
N ASN A 343 2.33 -3.96 -8.82
CA ASN A 343 1.30 -4.12 -7.81
C ASN A 343 0.43 -2.86 -7.60
N HIS A 344 0.67 -1.78 -8.35
CA HIS A 344 -0.18 -0.59 -8.35
C HIS A 344 -1.41 -0.87 -9.22
N PHE A 345 -2.36 -1.60 -8.65
CA PHE A 345 -3.65 -1.83 -9.27
C PHE A 345 -4.57 -0.65 -9.02
N THR A 346 -5.30 -0.28 -10.07
CA THR A 346 -6.40 0.65 -9.96
C THR A 346 -7.71 -0.07 -10.21
N THR A 347 -8.69 0.13 -9.34
CA THR A 347 -10.07 -0.29 -9.59
C THR A 347 -10.82 0.87 -10.24
N GLU A 348 -11.47 0.60 -11.36
CA GLU A 348 -12.38 1.57 -11.99
C GLU A 348 -13.67 1.64 -11.18
N GLU A 349 -14.09 2.84 -10.83
CA GLU A 349 -15.32 3.11 -10.08
C GLU A 349 -16.07 4.28 -10.71
N TYR A 350 -17.38 4.33 -10.44
CA TYR A 350 -18.26 5.39 -10.91
C TYR A 350 -18.72 6.23 -9.72
N VAL A 351 -18.56 7.55 -9.84
CA VAL A 351 -18.93 8.51 -8.80
C VAL A 351 -19.93 9.51 -9.36
N SER A 352 -21.07 9.64 -8.69
CA SER A 352 -22.09 10.64 -9.05
C SER A 352 -21.78 11.97 -8.38
N LEU A 353 -21.59 13.01 -9.20
CA LEU A 353 -21.34 14.38 -8.73
C LEU A 353 -22.58 15.24 -8.94
N PHE A 354 -23.43 15.32 -7.91
CA PHE A 354 -24.68 16.09 -7.97
C PHE A 354 -24.49 17.55 -8.40
N GLN A 355 -23.45 18.22 -7.92
CA GLN A 355 -23.18 19.62 -8.22
C GLN A 355 -22.98 19.89 -9.72
N PHE A 356 -22.48 18.89 -10.45
CA PHE A 356 -22.23 18.97 -11.89
C PHE A 356 -23.30 18.25 -12.72
N LYS A 357 -24.21 17.49 -12.09
CA LYS A 357 -25.13 16.55 -12.75
C LYS A 357 -24.36 15.60 -13.68
N GLU A 358 -23.21 15.14 -13.22
CA GLU A 358 -22.30 14.27 -13.96
C GLU A 358 -22.10 12.95 -13.23
N ILE A 359 -21.80 11.92 -14.00
CA ILE A 359 -21.17 10.69 -13.51
C ILE A 359 -19.72 10.68 -14.00
N CYS A 360 -18.80 10.42 -13.07
CA CYS A 360 -17.38 10.40 -13.33
C CYS A 360 -16.81 9.00 -13.16
N THR A 361 -15.96 8.58 -14.08
CA THR A 361 -15.10 7.41 -13.95
C THR A 361 -13.85 7.83 -13.19
N VAL A 362 -13.58 7.17 -12.06
CA VAL A 362 -12.38 7.37 -11.25
C VAL A 362 -11.59 6.07 -11.17
N HIS A 363 -10.27 6.18 -11.15
CA HIS A 363 -9.40 5.02 -10.92
C HIS A 363 -8.85 5.13 -9.50
N HIS A 364 -9.32 4.25 -8.62
CA HIS A 364 -8.89 4.21 -7.22
C HIS A 364 -7.64 3.33 -7.08
N SER A 365 -6.56 3.89 -6.57
CA SER A 365 -5.31 3.15 -6.33
C SER A 365 -5.35 2.39 -5.02
N VAL A 366 -5.03 1.10 -5.09
CA VAL A 366 -4.86 0.24 -3.91
C VAL A 366 -3.53 0.56 -3.19
N SER A 367 -2.53 1.01 -3.92
CA SER A 367 -1.19 1.31 -3.41
C SER A 367 -1.14 2.64 -2.65
N ASN A 368 -0.26 2.73 -1.66
CA ASN A 368 0.10 3.99 -1.01
C ASN A 368 1.29 4.70 -1.68
N VAL A 369 1.96 4.03 -2.62
CA VAL A 369 3.03 4.59 -3.43
C VAL A 369 2.48 4.88 -4.80
N ILE A 370 2.40 6.16 -5.15
CA ILE A 370 1.77 6.61 -6.39
C ILE A 370 2.84 7.18 -7.33
N PRO A 371 3.02 6.59 -8.52
CA PRO A 371 3.95 7.10 -9.53
C PRO A 371 3.42 8.34 -10.25
N TRP A 372 4.37 9.09 -10.82
CA TRP A 372 4.13 10.12 -11.84
C TRP A 372 3.16 11.21 -11.39
N ILE A 373 3.15 11.50 -10.09
CA ILE A 373 2.34 12.54 -9.51
C ILE A 373 3.14 13.42 -8.57
N ASN A 374 2.69 14.65 -8.42
CA ASN A 374 3.14 15.57 -7.37
C ASN A 374 1.92 16.12 -6.62
N LEU A 375 2.01 16.20 -5.29
CA LEU A 375 1.01 16.85 -4.46
C LEU A 375 1.28 18.35 -4.40
N VAL A 376 0.34 19.17 -4.88
CA VAL A 376 0.58 20.62 -5.06
C VAL A 376 -0.30 21.51 -4.20
N GLN A 377 -1.45 21.01 -3.74
CA GLN A 377 -2.38 21.80 -2.93
C GLN A 377 -3.04 20.94 -1.87
N GLN A 378 -3.29 21.53 -0.71
CA GLN A 378 -3.95 20.90 0.44
C GLN A 378 -5.24 21.64 0.80
N TYR A 379 -6.31 20.89 1.01
CA TYR A 379 -7.58 21.34 1.55
C TYR A 379 -7.85 20.60 2.87
N ALA A 380 -8.28 21.33 3.90
CA ALA A 380 -8.63 20.78 5.21
C ALA A 380 -10.14 20.83 5.44
N ASN A 381 -10.62 20.09 6.45
CA ASN A 381 -12.03 19.98 6.84
C ASN A 381 -12.94 19.36 5.76
N ILE A 382 -12.39 18.51 4.90
CA ILE A 382 -13.14 17.79 3.88
C ILE A 382 -13.69 16.50 4.48
N SER A 383 -15.01 16.48 4.72
CA SER A 383 -15.65 15.40 5.49
C SER A 383 -15.98 14.17 4.65
N PHE A 384 -16.18 14.32 3.35
CA PHE A 384 -16.49 13.22 2.43
C PHE A 384 -15.49 13.19 1.27
N LEU A 385 -15.18 11.99 0.78
CA LEU A 385 -14.33 11.79 -0.39
C LEU A 385 -14.96 12.47 -1.62
N ASN A 386 -16.29 12.41 -1.73
CA ASN A 386 -17.01 12.99 -2.87
C ASN A 386 -16.83 14.52 -2.98
N ASP A 387 -16.64 15.22 -1.85
CA ASP A 387 -16.33 16.64 -1.83
C ASP A 387 -14.92 16.90 -2.41
N CYS A 388 -13.94 16.06 -2.06
CA CYS A 388 -12.58 16.13 -2.61
C CYS A 388 -12.57 15.90 -4.14
N ILE A 389 -13.35 14.93 -4.62
CA ILE A 389 -13.51 14.67 -6.07
C ILE A 389 -14.15 15.87 -6.75
N SER A 390 -15.15 16.50 -6.13
CA SER A 390 -15.84 17.69 -6.66
C SER A 390 -14.89 18.89 -6.77
N ILE A 391 -14.00 19.10 -5.78
CA ILE A 391 -12.92 20.11 -5.85
C ILE A 391 -12.02 19.82 -7.05
N CYS A 392 -11.54 18.58 -7.19
CA CYS A 392 -10.70 18.18 -8.33
C CYS A 392 -11.41 18.39 -9.67
N ARG A 393 -12.68 17.99 -9.78
CA ARG A 393 -13.49 18.15 -10.99
C ARG A 393 -13.65 19.61 -11.40
N PHE A 394 -13.84 20.51 -10.43
CA PHE A 394 -13.93 21.94 -10.66
C PHE A 394 -12.63 22.51 -11.24
N ILE A 395 -11.48 22.19 -10.63
CA ILE A 395 -10.18 22.74 -11.06
C ILE A 395 -9.55 21.99 -12.23
N ARG A 396 -9.98 20.76 -12.53
CA ARG A 396 -9.54 19.98 -13.70
C ARG A 396 -9.79 20.70 -15.01
N TYR A 397 -10.85 21.50 -15.09
CA TYR A 397 -11.12 22.34 -16.27
C TYR A 397 -9.94 23.26 -16.61
N PHE A 398 -9.16 23.67 -15.62
CA PHE A 398 -7.96 24.51 -15.79
C PHE A 398 -6.66 23.70 -15.93
N GLY A 399 -6.74 22.37 -16.06
CA GLY A 399 -5.58 21.48 -16.13
C GLY A 399 -4.85 21.29 -14.80
N LEU A 400 -5.48 21.67 -13.68
CA LEU A 400 -4.84 21.71 -12.35
C LEU A 400 -5.11 20.48 -11.47
N CYS A 401 -5.83 19.48 -11.96
CA CYS A 401 -6.05 18.24 -11.22
C CYS A 401 -6.04 17.00 -12.12
N GLN A 402 -5.09 16.11 -11.84
CA GLN A 402 -5.05 14.75 -12.38
C GLN A 402 -5.69 13.74 -11.41
N GLY A 403 -5.55 13.97 -10.10
CA GLY A 403 -6.11 13.12 -9.07
C GLY A 403 -6.10 13.76 -7.69
N ILE A 404 -6.54 13.01 -6.70
CA ILE A 404 -6.65 13.44 -5.31
C ILE A 404 -6.02 12.43 -4.38
N ALA A 405 -5.40 12.91 -3.29
CA ALA A 405 -5.07 12.08 -2.13
C ALA A 405 -5.94 12.50 -0.94
N TYR A 406 -6.86 11.64 -0.51
CA TYR A 406 -7.85 11.95 0.54
C TYR A 406 -7.65 11.08 1.78
N SER A 407 -7.77 11.68 2.97
CA SER A 407 -7.82 10.97 4.24
C SER A 407 -9.09 11.34 5.01
N LYS A 408 -9.89 10.32 5.33
CA LYS A 408 -11.12 10.44 6.14
C LYS A 408 -10.78 10.78 7.60
N GLU A 409 -9.69 10.23 8.12
CA GLU A 409 -9.20 10.46 9.48
C GLU A 409 -8.84 11.92 9.73
N SER A 410 -7.95 12.47 8.89
CA SER A 410 -7.48 13.85 9.05
C SER A 410 -8.39 14.88 8.39
N LYS A 411 -9.40 14.43 7.63
CA LYS A 411 -10.28 15.28 6.80
C LYS A 411 -9.50 16.19 5.86
N VAL A 412 -8.40 15.65 5.31
CA VAL A 412 -7.50 16.36 4.40
C VAL A 412 -7.63 15.79 2.98
N CYS A 413 -7.69 16.68 2.01
CA CYS A 413 -7.71 16.40 0.57
C CYS A 413 -6.52 17.10 -0.08
N PHE A 414 -5.61 16.35 -0.69
CA PHE A 414 -4.57 16.90 -1.53
C PHE A 414 -4.94 16.79 -3.01
N ILE A 415 -4.58 17.82 -3.77
CA ILE A 415 -4.65 17.80 -5.24
C ILE A 415 -3.33 17.32 -5.79
N ALA A 416 -3.42 16.37 -6.72
CA ALA A 416 -2.29 15.83 -7.45
C ALA A 416 -2.32 16.26 -8.92
N VAL A 417 -1.14 16.60 -9.43
CA VAL A 417 -0.89 16.88 -10.84
C VAL A 417 0.08 15.86 -11.40
N LEU A 418 0.17 15.78 -12.72
CA LEU A 418 1.14 14.91 -13.40
C LEU A 418 2.57 15.34 -13.05
N GLY A 419 3.36 14.38 -12.58
CA GLY A 419 4.79 14.51 -12.35
C GLY A 419 5.62 13.93 -13.48
N ASN A 420 6.93 13.95 -13.32
CA ASN A 420 7.88 13.28 -14.20
C ASN A 420 7.89 11.78 -13.98
N TYR A 421 8.57 11.04 -14.87
CA TYR A 421 8.64 9.57 -14.77
C TYR A 421 9.33 9.06 -13.50
N ASP A 422 10.18 9.88 -12.88
CA ASP A 422 10.90 9.55 -11.64
C ASP A 422 10.17 9.98 -10.36
N ASP A 423 9.08 10.76 -10.49
CA ASP A 423 8.35 11.27 -9.32
C ASP A 423 7.49 10.15 -8.71
N GLU A 424 7.63 9.94 -7.40
CA GLU A 424 6.85 8.97 -6.62
C GLU A 424 6.42 9.63 -5.30
N VAL A 425 5.13 9.54 -4.96
CA VAL A 425 4.59 10.05 -3.69
C VAL A 425 4.28 8.88 -2.77
N PHE A 426 4.82 8.94 -1.55
CA PHE A 426 4.50 8.00 -0.47
C PHE A 426 3.40 8.60 0.40
N LEU A 427 2.21 8.00 0.32
CA LEU A 427 1.06 8.35 1.14
C LEU A 427 1.08 7.52 2.44
N ASN A 428 0.59 8.10 3.53
CA ASN A 428 0.40 7.36 4.78
C ASN A 428 -0.75 6.33 4.62
N GLU A 429 -0.77 5.27 5.43
CA GLU A 429 -1.70 4.13 5.29
C GLU A 429 -3.20 4.50 5.34
N GLY A 430 -3.58 5.67 5.87
CA GLY A 430 -4.95 6.18 5.89
C GLY A 430 -5.35 7.08 4.72
N TYR A 431 -4.45 7.33 3.76
CA TYR A 431 -4.75 8.10 2.55
C TYR A 431 -5.12 7.19 1.37
N HIS A 432 -6.00 7.70 0.52
CA HIS A 432 -6.43 7.07 -0.72
C HIS A 432 -6.08 7.95 -1.89
N PHE A 433 -5.61 7.34 -2.97
CA PHE A 433 -5.35 8.06 -4.19
C PHE A 433 -6.36 7.70 -5.27
N LEU A 434 -6.98 8.71 -5.89
CA LEU A 434 -7.89 8.52 -7.00
C LEU A 434 -7.46 9.42 -8.15
N THR A 435 -7.39 8.88 -9.36
CA THR A 435 -7.33 9.72 -10.56
C THR A 435 -8.71 9.92 -11.13
N LEU A 436 -8.99 11.14 -11.56
CA LEU A 436 -10.22 11.46 -12.26
C LEU A 436 -9.96 11.18 -13.74
N HIS A 437 -10.69 10.24 -14.35
CA HIS A 437 -10.47 9.85 -15.75
C HIS A 437 -11.34 10.69 -16.70
N SER A 438 -12.65 10.50 -16.62
CA SER A 438 -13.64 11.14 -17.50
C SER A 438 -14.94 11.39 -16.74
N CYS A 439 -15.69 12.41 -17.15
CA CYS A 439 -17.03 12.69 -16.64
C CYS A 439 -17.98 12.92 -17.81
N SER A 440 -19.22 12.47 -17.65
CA SER A 440 -20.29 12.66 -18.63
C SER A 440 -21.54 13.17 -17.94
N THR A 441 -22.34 13.99 -18.65
CA THR A 441 -23.63 14.46 -18.16
C THR A 441 -24.55 13.28 -17.85
N ASP A 442 -25.32 13.41 -16.77
CA ASP A 442 -26.10 12.33 -16.20
C ASP A 442 -27.53 12.79 -15.89
N ARG A 443 -28.42 12.55 -16.85
CA ARG A 443 -29.87 12.83 -16.77
C ARG A 443 -30.19 14.24 -16.27
N GLU A 444 -29.44 15.23 -16.75
CA GLU A 444 -29.51 16.63 -16.33
C GLU A 444 -30.96 17.17 -16.29
N ASN A 445 -31.76 16.88 -17.33
CA ASN A 445 -33.16 17.30 -17.40
C ASN A 445 -34.04 16.65 -16.32
N GLU A 446 -33.82 15.37 -15.99
CA GLU A 446 -34.59 14.68 -14.95
C GLU A 446 -34.22 15.18 -13.54
N ARG A 447 -33.01 15.73 -13.39
CA ARG A 447 -32.43 16.18 -12.13
C ARG A 447 -32.49 17.69 -11.93
N ALA A 448 -32.98 18.45 -12.93
CA ALA A 448 -32.98 19.91 -12.94
C ALA A 448 -33.78 20.51 -11.79
N ASP A 449 -34.94 19.92 -11.49
CA ASP A 449 -35.87 20.42 -10.47
C ASP A 449 -35.79 19.64 -9.14
N ASN A 450 -34.92 18.64 -9.04
CA ASN A 450 -34.74 17.85 -7.81
C ASN A 450 -34.21 18.75 -6.67
N ASP A 451 -34.60 18.42 -5.44
CA ASP A 451 -34.07 19.10 -4.26
C ASP A 451 -32.60 18.72 -4.02
N GLN A 452 -31.93 19.42 -3.10
CA GLN A 452 -30.56 19.07 -2.71
C GLN A 452 -30.53 17.67 -2.09
N PRO A 453 -29.47 16.87 -2.33
CA PRO A 453 -29.39 15.52 -1.79
C PRO A 453 -29.35 15.53 -0.26
N GLU A 454 -29.99 14.53 0.33
CA GLU A 454 -30.08 14.34 1.78
C GLU A 454 -29.03 13.34 2.26
N LEU A 455 -28.48 13.54 3.47
CA LEU A 455 -27.61 12.57 4.11
C LEU A 455 -28.43 11.64 5.00
N HIS A 456 -28.38 10.35 4.71
CA HIS A 456 -29.01 9.31 5.50
C HIS A 456 -27.94 8.49 6.24
N VAL A 457 -27.98 8.51 7.56
CA VAL A 457 -27.21 7.59 8.39
C VAL A 457 -27.90 6.23 8.36
N LEU A 458 -27.19 5.16 8.03
CA LEU A 458 -27.68 3.78 7.97
C LEU A 458 -27.06 2.98 9.14
N PRO A 459 -27.69 2.93 10.33
CA PRO A 459 -27.04 2.41 11.54
C PRO A 459 -26.65 0.94 11.45
N ILE A 460 -27.42 0.14 10.71
CA ILE A 460 -27.14 -1.30 10.51
C ILE A 460 -25.84 -1.51 9.75
N LEU A 461 -25.57 -0.65 8.76
CA LEU A 461 -24.35 -0.70 7.95
C LEU A 461 -23.23 0.12 8.57
N ASP A 462 -23.56 1.02 9.51
CA ASP A 462 -22.65 2.02 10.07
C ASP A 462 -21.98 2.82 8.93
N GLU A 463 -22.84 3.28 8.01
CA GLU A 463 -22.51 4.06 6.82
C GLU A 463 -23.41 5.30 6.74
N VAL A 464 -22.94 6.34 6.07
CA VAL A 464 -23.72 7.53 5.71
C VAL A 464 -23.80 7.58 4.19
N CYS A 465 -25.02 7.64 3.67
CA CYS A 465 -25.27 7.74 2.24
C CYS A 465 -25.84 9.12 1.87
N GLN A 466 -25.36 9.68 0.76
CA GLN A 466 -25.99 10.83 0.13
C GLN A 466 -27.03 10.36 -0.89
N VAL A 467 -28.26 10.83 -0.75
CA VAL A 467 -29.43 10.33 -1.50
C VAL A 467 -30.10 11.47 -2.26
N GLU A 468 -30.31 11.30 -3.57
CA GLU A 468 -31.07 12.23 -4.41
C GLU A 468 -32.49 11.73 -4.63
N LEU A 469 -33.48 12.57 -4.32
CA LEU A 469 -34.89 12.26 -4.53
C LEU A 469 -35.37 12.80 -5.87
N TYR A 470 -35.93 11.91 -6.71
CA TYR A 470 -36.38 12.27 -8.05
C TYR A 470 -37.84 12.74 -8.07
N LYS A 471 -38.07 13.94 -8.63
CA LYS A 471 -39.42 14.50 -8.84
C LYS A 471 -40.13 14.03 -10.11
N PRO A 472 -39.48 13.80 -11.26
CA PRO A 472 -40.17 13.37 -12.48
C PRO A 472 -40.88 12.02 -12.33
N LEU A 473 -41.95 11.81 -13.10
CA LEU A 473 -42.68 10.53 -13.12
C LEU A 473 -42.07 9.49 -14.07
N PHE A 474 -41.33 9.97 -15.08
CA PHE A 474 -40.69 9.15 -16.10
C PHE A 474 -39.19 9.30 -15.94
N LEU A 475 -38.52 8.19 -15.71
CA LEU A 475 -37.08 8.12 -15.43
C LEU A 475 -36.42 7.19 -16.44
N THR A 476 -35.25 7.53 -16.94
CA THR A 476 -34.57 6.71 -17.95
C THR A 476 -33.41 5.90 -17.38
N GLY A 477 -33.14 4.73 -17.97
CA GLY A 477 -31.94 3.95 -17.67
C GLY A 477 -31.91 3.29 -16.29
N TRP A 478 -33.05 2.72 -15.87
CA TRP A 478 -33.21 1.99 -14.62
C TRP A 478 -33.79 0.60 -14.87
N SER A 479 -33.26 -0.41 -14.16
CA SER A 479 -33.76 -1.79 -14.19
C SER A 479 -34.04 -2.27 -12.77
N VAL A 480 -35.14 -3.00 -12.58
CA VAL A 480 -35.47 -3.60 -11.28
C VAL A 480 -34.65 -4.87 -11.07
N ILE A 481 -33.90 -4.91 -9.99
CA ILE A 481 -33.14 -6.08 -9.54
C ILE A 481 -34.08 -7.05 -8.81
N ILE A 482 -34.79 -6.53 -7.79
CA ILE A 482 -35.65 -7.34 -6.91
C ILE A 482 -36.73 -6.47 -6.26
N GLU A 483 -37.87 -7.10 -5.95
CA GLU A 483 -38.93 -6.55 -5.07
C GLU A 483 -38.81 -7.18 -3.68
N ILE A 484 -38.72 -6.35 -2.65
CA ILE A 484 -38.78 -6.75 -1.24
C ILE A 484 -40.11 -6.24 -0.65
N ARG A 485 -40.95 -7.16 -0.20
CA ARG A 485 -42.26 -6.86 0.38
C ARG A 485 -42.17 -6.69 1.89
N ASN A 486 -43.18 -6.03 2.45
CA ASN A 486 -43.32 -5.78 3.89
C ASN A 486 -42.25 -4.85 4.48
N ILE A 487 -41.65 -3.99 3.67
CA ILE A 487 -40.71 -2.96 4.13
C ILE A 487 -41.50 -1.79 4.72
N ALA A 488 -41.27 -1.50 6.00
CA ALA A 488 -42.10 -0.55 6.73
C ALA A 488 -41.72 0.91 6.45
N THR A 489 -40.44 1.16 6.15
CA THR A 489 -39.90 2.52 6.06
C THR A 489 -39.00 2.73 4.85
N LEU A 490 -38.91 3.98 4.38
CA LEU A 490 -37.95 4.38 3.34
C LEU A 490 -36.50 4.07 3.77
N GLN A 491 -36.19 4.30 5.04
CA GLN A 491 -34.88 4.04 5.64
C GLN A 491 -34.46 2.58 5.52
N GLU A 492 -35.39 1.66 5.79
CA GLU A 492 -35.17 0.22 5.63
C GLU A 492 -34.95 -0.14 4.16
N CYS A 493 -35.69 0.48 3.23
CA CYS A 493 -35.48 0.30 1.79
C CYS A 493 -34.10 0.80 1.33
N LEU A 494 -33.67 1.98 1.79
CA LEU A 494 -32.32 2.53 1.52
C LEU A 494 -31.23 1.60 2.07
N THR A 495 -31.42 1.08 3.28
CA THR A 495 -30.48 0.13 3.91
C THR A 495 -30.32 -1.14 3.08
N ASN A 496 -31.43 -1.68 2.57
CA ASN A 496 -31.38 -2.87 1.70
C ASN A 496 -30.63 -2.60 0.38
N CYS A 497 -30.80 -1.42 -0.24
CA CYS A 497 -30.03 -1.08 -1.44
C CYS A 497 -28.54 -0.90 -1.13
N ALA A 498 -28.23 -0.10 -0.11
CA ALA A 498 -26.87 0.18 0.36
C ALA A 498 -26.10 -1.13 0.63
N ALA A 499 -26.76 -2.10 1.28
CA ALA A 499 -26.20 -3.41 1.59
C ALA A 499 -25.71 -4.18 0.35
N VAL A 500 -26.36 -4.01 -0.80
CA VAL A 500 -26.05 -4.74 -2.04
C VAL A 500 -25.53 -3.85 -3.17
N MET A 501 -25.08 -2.62 -2.87
CA MET A 501 -24.55 -1.69 -3.87
C MET A 501 -23.36 -2.27 -4.64
N ARG A 502 -22.52 -3.10 -4.00
CA ARG A 502 -21.36 -3.69 -4.66
C ARG A 502 -21.66 -5.02 -5.36
N THR A 503 -22.43 -5.87 -4.69
CA THR A 503 -22.69 -7.26 -5.11
C THR A 503 -23.74 -7.33 -6.22
N LEU A 504 -24.81 -6.54 -6.10
CA LEU A 504 -25.90 -6.48 -7.07
C LEU A 504 -25.96 -5.15 -7.84
N LYS A 505 -24.97 -4.27 -7.68
CA LYS A 505 -24.91 -2.95 -8.34
C LYS A 505 -26.16 -2.09 -8.10
N CYS A 506 -26.83 -2.26 -6.95
CA CYS A 506 -27.95 -1.41 -6.57
C CYS A 506 -27.48 0.04 -6.51
N SER A 507 -28.22 0.93 -7.17
CA SER A 507 -27.91 2.36 -7.23
C SER A 507 -29.13 3.22 -6.88
N ALA A 508 -30.35 2.68 -6.98
CA ALA A 508 -31.56 3.40 -6.62
C ALA A 508 -32.60 2.48 -5.98
N ILE A 509 -33.58 3.12 -5.35
CA ILE A 509 -34.77 2.49 -4.79
C ILE A 509 -36.04 3.10 -5.35
N TYR A 510 -37.07 2.28 -5.42
CA TYR A 510 -38.45 2.70 -5.62
C TYR A 510 -39.31 2.14 -4.49
N PHE A 511 -39.88 3.03 -3.67
CA PHE A 511 -40.66 2.66 -2.50
C PHE A 511 -42.13 3.04 -2.69
N LEU A 512 -43.00 2.03 -2.61
CA LEU A 512 -44.44 2.17 -2.81
C LEU A 512 -45.20 1.13 -1.98
N HIS A 513 -46.20 1.56 -1.20
CA HIS A 513 -47.13 0.67 -0.47
C HIS A 513 -46.46 -0.46 0.34
N LYS A 514 -45.36 -0.17 1.06
CA LYS A 514 -44.55 -1.16 1.80
C LYS A 514 -43.83 -2.21 0.94
N SER A 515 -43.74 -1.97 -0.36
CA SER A 515 -42.82 -2.67 -1.27
C SER A 515 -41.63 -1.75 -1.57
N CYS A 516 -40.44 -2.33 -1.47
CA CYS A 516 -39.17 -1.72 -1.83
C CYS A 516 -38.64 -2.43 -3.07
N PHE A 517 -38.45 -1.70 -4.15
CA PHE A 517 -37.82 -2.20 -5.35
C PHE A 517 -36.39 -1.68 -5.39
N LEU A 518 -35.43 -2.59 -5.54
CA LEU A 518 -34.03 -2.25 -5.71
C LEU A 518 -33.73 -2.13 -7.20
N LEU A 519 -33.02 -1.09 -7.61
CA LEU A 519 -32.74 -0.82 -9.01
C LEU A 519 -31.26 -0.64 -9.29
N GLU A 520 -30.83 -1.17 -10.43
CA GLU A 520 -29.51 -0.93 -11.01
C GLU A 520 -29.60 0.10 -12.14
N ARG A 521 -28.46 0.73 -12.39
CA ARG A 521 -28.28 1.69 -13.46
C ARG A 521 -28.04 0.95 -14.78
N MET A 522 -28.79 1.28 -15.83
CA MET A 522 -28.56 0.68 -17.15
C MET A 522 -27.61 1.53 -18.00
N THR A 523 -26.82 0.88 -18.83
CA THR A 523 -25.95 1.54 -19.82
C THR A 523 -26.74 2.16 -20.98
N HIS A 524 -27.92 1.62 -21.29
CA HIS A 524 -28.79 2.11 -22.37
C HIS A 524 -30.00 2.88 -21.82
N MET A 525 -30.04 4.19 -22.07
CA MET A 525 -31.09 5.11 -21.56
C MET A 525 -32.44 5.02 -22.32
N GLN A 526 -32.64 4.01 -23.17
CA GLN A 526 -33.87 3.83 -23.94
C GLN A 526 -35.01 3.20 -23.13
N ASN A 527 -34.70 2.62 -21.97
CA ASN A 527 -35.69 2.03 -21.07
C ASN A 527 -36.24 3.10 -20.13
N TYR A 528 -37.58 3.17 -20.06
CA TYR A 528 -38.30 4.10 -19.21
C TYR A 528 -38.86 3.36 -17.99
N PHE A 529 -38.59 3.90 -16.81
CA PHE A 529 -39.21 3.53 -15.55
C PHE A 529 -40.27 4.57 -15.20
N THR A 530 -41.51 4.13 -15.01
CA THR A 530 -42.63 5.01 -14.64
C THR A 530 -42.99 4.80 -13.18
N ARG A 531 -42.92 5.86 -12.38
CA ARG A 531 -43.26 5.81 -10.96
C ARG A 531 -44.66 6.35 -10.68
N GLU A 532 -45.32 5.86 -9.63
CA GLU A 532 -46.60 6.42 -9.18
C GLU A 532 -46.42 7.77 -8.47
N ARG A 533 -47.42 8.66 -8.51
CA ARG A 533 -47.31 9.99 -7.87
C ARG A 533 -47.08 9.93 -6.36
N ALA A 534 -47.67 8.95 -5.69
CA ALA A 534 -47.55 8.75 -4.24
C ALA A 534 -46.33 7.91 -3.82
N SER A 535 -45.46 7.57 -4.78
CA SER A 535 -44.24 6.79 -4.53
C SER A 535 -43.04 7.68 -4.21
N VAL A 536 -41.98 7.05 -3.73
CA VAL A 536 -40.65 7.66 -3.62
C VAL A 536 -39.69 6.94 -4.56
N PHE A 537 -38.96 7.70 -5.38
CA PHE A 537 -37.80 7.21 -6.11
C PHE A 537 -36.57 7.95 -5.62
N ALA A 538 -35.56 7.21 -5.20
CA ALA A 538 -34.35 7.77 -4.61
C ALA A 538 -33.11 7.09 -5.16
N GLU A 539 -32.14 7.87 -5.61
CA GLU A 539 -30.82 7.38 -6.03
C GLU A 539 -29.81 7.54 -4.89
N LEU A 540 -29.05 6.49 -4.61
CA LEU A 540 -27.92 6.55 -3.68
C LEU A 540 -26.69 7.02 -4.46
N LEU A 541 -26.29 8.28 -4.26
CA LEU A 541 -25.18 8.89 -5.01
C LEU A 541 -23.82 8.37 -4.57
N PHE A 542 -23.64 8.24 -3.25
CA PHE A 542 -22.50 7.59 -2.63
C PHE A 542 -22.83 7.17 -1.20
N CYS A 543 -22.08 6.21 -0.67
CA CYS A 543 -22.09 5.85 0.75
C CYS A 543 -20.65 5.78 1.26
N GLU A 544 -20.42 6.18 2.49
CA GLU A 544 -19.12 6.10 3.17
C GLU A 544 -19.30 5.62 4.62
N PRO A 545 -18.31 4.95 5.22
CA PRO A 545 -18.35 4.60 6.65
C PRO A 545 -18.59 5.82 7.54
N ASN A 546 -19.42 5.63 8.56
CA ASN A 546 -19.67 6.63 9.58
C ASN A 546 -18.44 6.77 10.51
N ILE A 547 -18.22 7.95 11.09
CA ILE A 547 -17.11 8.22 12.04
C ILE A 547 -17.65 8.27 13.46
#